data_AF-A0A819AW72-F1
#
_entry.id   AF-A0A819AW72-F1
#
_cell.length_a   1.000
_cell.length_b   1.000
_cell.length_c   1.000
_cell.angle_alpha   90.00
_cell.angle_beta   90.00
_cell.angle_gamma   90.00
#
_symmetry.space_group_name_H-M   'P 1'
#
loop_
_entity.id
_entity.type
_entity.pdbx_description
1 polymer ?
#
loop_
_entity_poly.entity_id
_entity_poly.type
_entity_poly.pdbx_seq_one_letter_code
_entity_poly.pdbx_strand_id
1 'polypeptide(L)'
;MQSSFTSKDSESEESKRLERRRNRFTNQSTSIINKPIQLTNETNQSLIGTCEKLEKNYLRLTSAPNPSTIRPLAILEQAFSFVI
;
A
#
# COMPACT_ATOMS: atom_id res chain seq x y z
N MET A 1 -50.39 -1.22 25.21
CA MET A 1 -50.12 -2.67 25.09
C MET A 1 -49.45 -2.83 23.73
N GLN A 2 -48.16 -3.15 23.55
CA GLN A 2 -47.40 -4.33 24.03
C GLN A 2 -48.04 -5.67 23.62
N SER A 3 -47.37 -6.70 23.12
CA SER A 3 -46.02 -6.86 22.48
C SER A 3 -45.95 -8.31 21.86
N SER A 4 -44.96 -8.77 21.09
CA SER A 4 -43.72 -8.16 20.56
C SER A 4 -43.73 -8.18 19.01
N PHE A 5 -43.02 -9.00 18.20
CA PHE A 5 -41.91 -9.96 18.37
C PHE A 5 -41.15 -10.16 17.03
N THR A 6 -39.84 -9.94 16.98
CA THR A 6 -38.94 -10.24 15.83
C THR A 6 -37.53 -10.54 16.36
N SER A 7 -37.33 -11.75 16.91
CA SER A 7 -36.26 -12.00 17.89
C SER A 7 -35.62 -13.39 17.79
N LYS A 8 -35.41 -13.93 16.58
CA LYS A 8 -34.64 -15.17 16.35
C LYS A 8 -33.74 -15.14 15.11
N ASP A 9 -34.24 -14.64 13.99
CA ASP A 9 -33.47 -14.63 12.72
C ASP A 9 -32.37 -13.55 12.72
N SER A 10 -32.60 -12.44 13.42
CA SER A 10 -31.64 -11.34 13.60
C SER A 10 -30.38 -11.77 14.34
N GLU A 11 -30.51 -12.48 15.45
CA GLU A 11 -29.39 -12.99 16.27
C GLU A 11 -28.50 -13.95 15.45
N SER A 12 -29.10 -14.73 14.55
CA SER A 12 -28.39 -15.62 13.63
C SER A 12 -27.51 -14.85 12.64
N GLU A 13 -28.03 -13.81 11.98
CA GLU A 13 -27.22 -13.00 11.05
C GLU A 13 -26.26 -12.05 11.75
N GLU A 14 -26.59 -11.53 12.93
CA GLU A 14 -25.66 -10.72 13.72
C GLU A 14 -24.47 -11.55 14.21
N SER A 15 -24.71 -12.78 14.68
CA SER A 15 -23.64 -13.74 15.03
C SER A 15 -22.75 -14.05 13.82
N LYS A 16 -23.33 -14.32 12.64
CA LYS A 16 -22.56 -14.53 11.40
C LYS A 16 -21.79 -13.27 10.99
N ARG A 17 -22.36 -12.07 11.18
CA ARG A 17 -21.70 -10.78 10.88
C ARG A 17 -20.54 -10.49 11.82
N LEU A 18 -20.69 -10.82 13.11
CA LEU A 18 -19.63 -10.72 14.11
C LEU A 18 -18.50 -11.70 13.81
N GLU A 19 -18.81 -12.96 13.46
CA GLU A 19 -17.81 -13.98 13.12
C GLU A 19 -17.06 -13.65 11.82
N ARG A 20 -17.77 -13.21 10.77
CA ARG A 20 -17.16 -12.65 9.54
C ARG A 20 -16.21 -11.47 9.85
N ARG A 21 -16.50 -10.67 10.88
CA ARG A 21 -15.66 -9.53 11.31
C ARG A 21 -14.46 -9.97 12.15
N ARG A 22 -14.62 -10.99 13.01
CA ARG A 22 -13.58 -11.62 13.82
C ARG A 22 -12.52 -12.28 12.93
N ASN A 23 -12.96 -13.05 11.93
CA ASN A 23 -12.07 -13.81 11.05
C ASN A 23 -11.39 -12.99 9.94
N ARG A 24 -11.67 -11.68 9.85
CA ARG A 24 -10.92 -10.76 8.96
C ARG A 24 -9.44 -10.66 9.33
N PHE A 25 -9.07 -10.91 10.59
CA PHE A 25 -7.70 -10.74 11.10
C PHE A 25 -6.96 -12.06 11.38
N THR A 26 -7.65 -13.20 11.39
CA THR A 26 -7.05 -14.51 11.71
C THR A 26 -6.42 -15.18 10.50
N ASN A 27 -7.01 -15.03 9.30
CA ASN A 27 -6.59 -15.71 8.08
C ASN A 27 -5.93 -14.80 7.02
N GLN A 28 -5.37 -13.66 7.43
CA GLN A 28 -4.45 -12.92 6.54
C GLN A 28 -3.02 -13.44 6.74
N SER A 29 -2.37 -13.85 5.64
CA SER A 29 -1.00 -14.37 5.60
C SER A 29 0.05 -13.27 5.84
N THR A 30 0.15 -12.81 7.09
CA THR A 30 1.09 -11.77 7.55
C THR A 30 2.56 -12.11 7.32
N SER A 31 2.89 -13.37 7.01
CA SER A 31 4.23 -13.83 6.62
C SER A 31 4.82 -13.15 5.38
N ILE A 32 3.98 -12.57 4.50
CA ILE A 32 4.46 -11.85 3.31
C ILE A 32 4.66 -10.34 3.60
N ILE A 33 3.78 -9.73 4.38
CA ILE A 33 3.82 -8.28 4.66
C ILE A 33 4.82 -7.94 5.78
N ASN A 34 4.98 -8.82 6.77
CA ASN A 34 5.86 -8.61 7.92
C ASN A 34 7.27 -9.21 7.73
N LYS A 35 7.63 -9.65 6.52
CA LYS A 35 9.01 -10.03 6.23
C LYS A 35 9.85 -8.74 6.16
N PRO A 36 10.84 -8.53 7.04
CA PRO A 36 11.70 -7.36 6.91
C PRO A 36 12.37 -7.39 5.55
N ILE A 37 12.37 -6.24 4.85
CA ILE A 37 13.10 -6.10 3.59
C ILE A 37 14.58 -6.27 3.92
N GLN A 38 15.12 -7.43 3.57
CA GLN A 38 16.54 -7.69 3.63
C GLN A 38 17.19 -6.80 2.57
N LEU A 39 17.75 -5.67 3.00
CA LEU A 39 18.53 -4.78 2.16
C LEU A 39 19.89 -5.44 1.91
N THR A 40 19.89 -6.42 1.01
CA THR A 40 21.08 -7.13 0.56
C THR A 40 21.95 -6.14 -0.22
N ASN A 41 23.08 -5.73 0.34
CA ASN A 41 23.95 -4.65 -0.14
C ASN A 41 24.80 -5.05 -1.37
N GLU A 42 24.47 -6.16 -2.02
CA GLU A 42 25.28 -6.83 -3.05
C GLU A 42 25.46 -5.99 -4.33
N THR A 43 24.62 -4.95 -4.51
CA THR A 43 24.71 -3.99 -5.62
C THR A 43 24.82 -2.57 -5.10
N ASN A 44 26.00 -2.19 -4.62
CA ASN A 44 26.42 -0.78 -4.46
C ASN A 44 26.66 -0.11 -5.84
N GLN A 45 25.70 -0.24 -6.75
CA GLN A 45 25.70 0.36 -8.08
C GLN A 45 24.80 1.59 -8.08
N SER A 46 25.36 2.76 -8.41
CA SER A 46 24.61 4.01 -8.48
C SER A 46 23.53 3.95 -9.56
N LEU A 47 22.27 3.90 -9.14
CA LEU A 47 21.13 3.80 -10.04
C LEU A 47 20.79 5.17 -10.63
N ILE A 48 21.07 5.33 -11.92
CA ILE A 48 20.76 6.54 -12.70
C ILE A 48 19.31 6.44 -13.22
N GLY A 49 18.51 7.48 -12.98
CA GLY A 49 17.14 7.58 -13.49
C GLY A 49 17.09 7.97 -14.97
N THR A 50 16.08 7.49 -15.68
CA THR A 50 15.86 7.75 -17.13
C THR A 50 14.48 8.33 -17.43
N CYS A 51 13.77 8.85 -16.42
CA CYS A 51 12.46 9.47 -16.59
C CYS A 51 12.59 10.94 -17.02
N GLU A 52 12.25 11.25 -18.27
CA GLU A 52 12.32 12.60 -18.84
C GLU A 52 11.08 13.47 -18.52
N LYS A 53 10.10 12.93 -17.79
CA LYS A 53 8.86 13.66 -17.47
C LYS A 53 9.10 14.67 -16.34
N LEU A 54 8.86 15.95 -16.63
CA LEU A 54 8.86 17.05 -15.65
C LEU A 54 7.80 16.82 -14.56
N GLU A 55 6.55 16.59 -14.97
CA GLU A 55 5.46 16.22 -14.05
C GLU A 55 5.44 14.71 -13.78
N LYS A 56 5.34 14.33 -12.50
CA LYS A 56 5.15 12.93 -12.07
C LYS A 56 4.65 12.88 -10.63
N ASN A 57 3.69 11.98 -10.36
CA ASN A 57 3.26 11.64 -9.00
C ASN A 57 4.43 11.09 -8.15
N TYR A 58 4.67 11.72 -7.00
CA TYR A 58 5.65 11.28 -6.00
C TYR A 58 5.05 10.20 -5.08
N LEU A 59 5.08 8.95 -5.53
CA LEU A 59 4.67 7.79 -4.71
C LEU A 59 5.85 7.25 -3.87
N ARG A 60 5.57 6.74 -2.67
CA ARG A 60 6.57 6.02 -1.85
C ARG A 60 7.00 4.74 -2.57
N LEU A 61 8.30 4.44 -2.57
CA LEU A 61 8.83 3.19 -3.09
C LEU A 61 8.46 2.04 -2.13
N THR A 62 7.68 1.07 -2.62
CA THR A 62 7.28 -0.16 -1.91
C THR A 62 7.91 -1.42 -2.53
N SER A 63 8.79 -1.24 -3.50
CA SER A 63 9.47 -2.27 -4.28
C SER A 63 10.89 -1.81 -4.63
N ALA A 64 11.67 -2.66 -5.30
CA ALA A 64 12.94 -2.24 -5.90
C ALA A 64 12.74 -1.03 -6.85
N PRO A 65 13.66 -0.05 -6.86
CA PRO A 65 13.60 1.12 -7.73
C PRO A 65 13.79 0.74 -9.21
N ASN A 66 12.95 1.28 -10.09
CA ASN A 66 13.07 1.13 -11.54
C ASN A 66 13.59 2.46 -12.15
N PRO A 67 14.69 2.47 -12.92
CA PRO A 67 15.31 3.69 -13.45
C PRO A 67 14.35 4.52 -14.32
N SER A 68 13.48 3.88 -15.11
CA SER A 68 12.48 4.56 -15.96
C SER A 68 11.41 5.32 -15.16
N THR A 69 11.37 5.17 -13.84
CA THR A 69 10.46 5.89 -12.93
C THR A 69 11.14 7.04 -12.17
N ILE A 70 12.46 7.21 -12.30
CA ILE A 70 13.26 8.19 -11.55
C ILE A 70 13.79 9.25 -12.52
N ARG A 71 13.67 10.53 -12.18
CA ARG A 71 14.23 11.63 -12.99
C ARG A 71 15.75 11.71 -12.80
N PRO A 72 16.56 11.88 -13.86
CA PRO A 72 17.95 12.30 -13.74
C PRO A 72 18.07 13.78 -13.35
N LEU A 73 19.27 14.21 -12.93
CA LEU A 73 19.55 15.53 -12.37
C LEU A 73 19.00 16.69 -13.22
N ALA A 74 19.31 16.74 -14.52
CA ALA A 74 18.88 17.83 -15.40
C ALA A 74 17.34 17.98 -15.47
N ILE A 75 16.58 16.88 -15.34
CA ILE A 75 15.11 16.90 -15.35
C ILE A 75 14.56 17.25 -13.96
N LEU A 76 15.31 16.97 -12.87
CA LEU A 76 14.99 17.45 -11.53
C LEU A 76 15.17 18.97 -11.42
N GLU A 77 16.25 19.53 -11.96
CA GLU A 77 16.52 20.98 -11.99
C GLU A 77 15.44 21.73 -12.78
N GLN A 78 15.07 21.21 -13.96
CA GLN A 78 13.96 21.74 -14.75
C GLN A 78 12.63 21.63 -13.99
N ALA A 79 12.29 20.47 -13.43
CA ALA A 79 11.04 20.27 -12.69
C ALA A 79 10.94 21.15 -11.43
N PHE A 80 12.07 21.42 -10.76
CA PHE A 80 12.16 22.30 -9.59
C PHE A 80 11.84 23.76 -9.95
N SER A 81 12.25 24.20 -11.15
CA SER A 81 11.94 25.53 -11.70
C SER A 81 10.47 25.77 -12.02
N PHE A 82 9.59 24.77 -11.89
CA PHE A 82 8.12 24.91 -11.99
C PHE A 82 7.41 24.88 -10.62
N VAL A 83 8.15 24.80 -9.51
CA VAL A 83 7.63 24.62 -8.14
C VAL A 83 8.00 25.79 -7.21
N ILE A 84 8.85 26.72 -7.67
CA ILE A 84 9.27 27.95 -6.99
C ILE A 84 8.84 29.16 -7.80
#